data_AF-A0A661WZT8-F1
#
_entry.id   AF-A0A661WZT8-F1
#
_cell.length_a   1.000
_cell.length_b   1.000
_cell.length_c   1.000
_cell.angle_alpha   90.00
_cell.angle_beta   90.00
_cell.angle_gamma   90.00
#
_symmetry.space_group_name_H-M   'P 1'
#
loop_
_entity.id
_entity.type
_entity.pdbx_description
1 polymer ?
#
loop_
_entity_poly.entity_id
_entity_poly.type
_entity_poly.pdbx_seq_one_letter_code
_entity_poly.pdbx_strand_id
1 'polypeptide(L)'
;MVLEKGGKMIDFHTHIGKISYGRKVLTAKKLVETMDKYGIKKSVVLPIENPEETHWYSTTDYVLRNCKRYSERLIPFCNVDPRRGLNNGKDNYLGKIIENYVKKGCKGFGEVLANLKFNDKKMKFIYKICGELSIPVLFHLGGVPGRSKIGLTDKIGLPFIESVLNDFPDTIFVAHGPGWWEEISGKVKPEDRDSDTEGPIKKE
;
A
#
# COMPACT_ATOMS: atom_id res chain seq x y z
N MET A 1 -38.02 7.73 3.87
CA MET A 1 -36.73 8.29 3.43
C MET A 1 -35.71 7.16 3.48
N VAL A 2 -35.37 6.56 2.33
CA VAL A 2 -34.37 5.48 2.28
C VAL A 2 -33.02 6.15 2.51
N LEU A 3 -32.40 5.97 3.67
CA LEU A 3 -31.01 6.39 3.89
C LEU A 3 -30.18 5.67 2.82
N GLU A 4 -29.50 6.43 1.95
CA GLU A 4 -28.52 5.85 1.03
C GLU A 4 -27.54 5.01 1.85
N LYS A 5 -27.43 3.71 1.55
CA LYS A 5 -26.47 2.85 2.24
C LYS A 5 -25.05 3.31 1.89
N GLY A 6 -24.33 3.81 2.89
CA GLY A 6 -22.96 4.33 2.78
C GLY A 6 -22.93 5.85 2.91
N GLY A 7 -22.10 6.38 3.83
CA GLY A 7 -21.94 7.82 4.01
C GLY A 7 -21.10 8.47 2.91
N LYS A 8 -20.34 9.52 3.23
CA LYS A 8 -19.55 10.30 2.23
C LYS A 8 -18.05 9.96 2.21
N MET A 9 -17.58 9.13 3.14
CA MET A 9 -16.14 8.85 3.34
C MET A 9 -15.66 7.69 2.46
N ILE A 10 -14.43 7.79 1.95
CA ILE A 10 -13.70 6.65 1.38
C ILE A 10 -12.58 6.31 2.34
N ASP A 11 -12.56 5.06 2.81
CA ASP A 11 -11.46 4.51 3.59
C ASP A 11 -10.40 3.98 2.61
N PHE A 12 -9.21 4.58 2.61
CA PHE A 12 -8.20 4.31 1.59
C PHE A 12 -7.22 3.19 1.99
N HIS A 13 -7.38 2.57 3.16
CA HIS A 13 -6.43 1.57 3.63
C HIS A 13 -7.13 0.49 4.46
N THR A 14 -7.44 -0.65 3.82
CA THR A 14 -8.00 -1.82 4.51
C THR A 14 -7.39 -3.11 4.01
N HIS A 15 -7.39 -4.13 4.86
CA HIS A 15 -7.03 -5.50 4.49
C HIS A 15 -8.18 -6.45 4.79
N ILE A 16 -8.24 -7.55 4.06
CA ILE A 16 -9.14 -8.68 4.35
C ILE A 16 -8.34 -9.98 4.36
N GLY A 17 -8.89 -11.00 5.00
CA GLY A 17 -8.29 -12.33 5.08
C GLY A 17 -7.75 -12.67 6.46
N LYS A 18 -7.06 -13.80 6.53
CA LYS A 18 -6.37 -14.28 7.73
C LYS A 18 -4.92 -13.83 7.62
N ILE A 19 -4.57 -12.68 8.17
CA ILE A 19 -3.23 -12.09 8.01
C ILE A 19 -2.37 -12.19 9.29
N SER A 20 -2.97 -12.32 10.48
CA SER A 20 -2.22 -12.33 11.74
C SER A 20 -2.62 -13.49 12.65
N TYR A 21 -1.64 -14.13 13.28
CA TYR A 21 -1.87 -15.19 14.25
C TYR A 21 -2.69 -14.67 15.44
N GLY A 22 -3.63 -15.49 15.94
CA GLY A 22 -4.50 -15.12 17.07
C GLY A 22 -5.57 -14.04 16.78
N ARG A 23 -5.56 -13.40 15.61
CA ARG A 23 -6.58 -12.42 15.21
C ARG A 23 -7.71 -13.10 14.44
N LYS A 24 -8.94 -12.60 14.63
CA LYS A 24 -10.11 -13.06 13.87
C LYS A 24 -9.95 -12.66 12.40
N VAL A 25 -10.36 -13.55 11.50
CA VAL A 25 -10.41 -13.28 10.06
C VAL A 25 -11.41 -12.17 9.78
N LEU A 26 -10.95 -11.10 9.11
CA LEU A 26 -11.80 -10.05 8.55
C LEU A 26 -12.21 -10.46 7.13
N THR A 27 -13.49 -10.74 6.92
CA THR A 27 -14.02 -11.08 5.60
C THR A 27 -14.54 -9.82 4.90
N ALA A 28 -14.64 -9.84 3.57
CA ALA A 28 -15.24 -8.74 2.81
C ALA A 28 -16.66 -8.39 3.29
N LYS A 29 -17.46 -9.40 3.67
CA LYS A 29 -18.79 -9.20 4.27
C LYS A 29 -18.70 -8.37 5.56
N LYS A 30 -17.85 -8.79 6.50
CA LYS A 30 -17.67 -8.09 7.78
C LYS A 30 -17.11 -6.69 7.60
N LEU A 31 -16.23 -6.49 6.62
CA LEU A 31 -15.73 -5.17 6.24
C LEU A 31 -16.89 -4.27 5.80
N VAL A 32 -17.74 -4.71 4.88
CA VAL A 32 -18.90 -3.94 4.41
C VAL A 32 -19.92 -3.66 5.52
N GLU A 33 -20.20 -4.63 6.38
CA GLU A 33 -21.06 -4.42 7.56
C GLU A 33 -20.48 -3.36 8.51
N THR A 34 -19.15 -3.35 8.67
CA THR A 34 -18.43 -2.34 9.46
C THR A 34 -18.48 -0.97 8.79
N MET A 35 -18.32 -0.92 7.47
CA MET A 35 -18.46 0.31 6.68
C MET A 35 -19.84 0.94 6.85
N ASP A 36 -20.91 0.12 6.82
CA ASP A 36 -22.28 0.60 7.03
C ASP A 36 -22.46 1.22 8.43
N LYS A 37 -21.86 0.60 9.46
CA LYS A 37 -21.91 1.11 10.84
C LYS A 37 -21.24 2.48 10.99
N TYR A 38 -20.14 2.71 10.28
CA TYR A 38 -19.34 3.94 10.40
C TYR A 38 -19.59 4.97 9.28
N GLY A 39 -20.57 4.74 8.40
CA GLY A 39 -20.86 5.66 7.31
C GLY A 39 -19.76 5.73 6.25
N ILE A 40 -19.02 4.64 6.03
CA ILE A 40 -17.98 4.54 4.99
C ILE A 40 -18.64 4.11 3.67
N LYS A 41 -18.46 4.93 2.62
CA LYS A 41 -19.03 4.70 1.29
C LYS A 41 -18.29 3.59 0.56
N LYS A 42 -16.97 3.69 0.47
CA LYS A 42 -16.10 2.72 -0.20
C LYS A 42 -14.84 2.48 0.60
N SER A 43 -14.26 1.30 0.44
CA SER A 43 -12.95 0.97 1.01
C SER A 43 -12.00 0.46 -0.06
N VAL A 44 -10.76 0.92 -0.05
CA VAL A 44 -9.66 0.33 -0.81
C VAL A 44 -9.17 -0.91 -0.06
N VAL A 45 -9.09 -2.03 -0.77
CA VAL A 45 -8.69 -3.32 -0.19
C VAL A 45 -7.32 -3.72 -0.75
N LEU A 46 -6.35 -3.74 0.14
CA LEU A 46 -4.93 -3.91 -0.15
C LEU A 46 -4.51 -5.37 0.09
N PRO A 47 -4.01 -6.08 -0.94
CA PRO A 47 -3.40 -7.39 -0.75
C PRO A 47 -2.06 -7.29 -0.02
N ILE A 48 -1.71 -8.37 0.68
CA ILE A 48 -0.42 -8.55 1.35
C ILE A 48 0.33 -9.67 0.64
N GLU A 49 1.33 -9.30 -0.15
CA GLU A 49 2.20 -10.24 -0.88
C GLU A 49 3.69 -10.10 -0.54
N ASN A 50 4.03 -9.22 0.42
CA ASN A 50 5.36 -9.11 0.97
C ASN A 50 5.46 -9.86 2.33
N PRO A 51 6.57 -10.55 2.62
CA PRO A 51 6.76 -11.35 3.83
C PRO A 51 6.96 -10.56 5.14
N GLU A 52 7.09 -9.24 5.10
CA GLU A 52 7.59 -8.43 6.22
C GLU A 52 6.63 -8.27 7.40
N GLU A 53 5.33 -8.02 7.16
CA GLU A 53 4.43 -7.56 8.21
C GLU A 53 3.55 -8.67 8.80
N THR A 54 3.02 -9.52 7.93
CA THR A 54 1.92 -10.41 8.28
C THR A 54 2.36 -11.87 8.35
N HIS A 55 1.64 -12.67 9.14
CA HIS A 55 1.94 -14.10 9.29
C HIS A 55 1.51 -14.92 8.07
N TRP A 56 0.56 -14.40 7.28
CA TRP A 56 0.01 -15.07 6.11
C TRP A 56 -0.37 -14.06 5.03
N TYR A 57 -0.19 -14.45 3.78
CA TYR A 57 -0.55 -13.63 2.63
C TYR A 57 -2.07 -13.47 2.47
N SER A 58 -2.45 -12.29 2.02
CA SER A 58 -3.75 -12.00 1.42
C SER A 58 -3.50 -11.65 -0.04
N THR A 59 -3.52 -12.66 -0.91
CA THR A 59 -3.07 -12.49 -2.30
C THR A 59 -4.00 -11.60 -3.12
N THR A 60 -3.49 -11.04 -4.21
CA THR A 60 -4.28 -10.23 -5.16
C THR A 60 -5.47 -11.01 -5.71
N ASP A 61 -5.29 -12.29 -6.06
CA ASP A 61 -6.40 -13.14 -6.52
C ASP A 61 -7.43 -13.42 -5.41
N TYR A 62 -7.01 -13.47 -4.14
CA TYR A 62 -7.94 -13.55 -3.01
C TYR A 62 -8.74 -12.25 -2.85
N VAL A 63 -8.07 -11.09 -2.89
CA VAL A 63 -8.70 -9.77 -2.81
C VAL A 63 -9.71 -9.58 -3.94
N LEU A 64 -9.31 -9.80 -5.20
CA LEU A 64 -10.20 -9.69 -6.36
C LEU A 64 -11.45 -10.56 -6.22
N ARG A 65 -11.29 -11.83 -5.83
CA ARG A 65 -12.41 -12.77 -5.67
C ARG A 65 -13.41 -12.32 -4.61
N ASN A 66 -12.92 -11.80 -3.49
CA ASN A 66 -13.76 -11.38 -2.37
C ASN A 66 -14.39 -9.99 -2.60
N CYS A 67 -13.70 -9.09 -3.29
CA CYS A 67 -14.24 -7.78 -3.65
C CYS A 67 -15.33 -7.88 -4.73
N LYS A 68 -15.30 -8.90 -5.60
CA LYS A 68 -16.28 -9.07 -6.70
C LYS A 68 -17.75 -9.02 -6.24
N ARG A 69 -18.06 -9.57 -5.06
CA ARG A 69 -19.44 -9.57 -4.51
C ARG A 69 -19.89 -8.20 -4.00
N TYR A 70 -18.97 -7.27 -3.86
CA TYR A 70 -19.16 -5.95 -3.27
C TYR A 70 -18.51 -4.87 -4.14
N SER A 71 -18.52 -5.01 -5.47
CA SER A 71 -17.80 -4.13 -6.41
C SER A 71 -18.18 -2.65 -6.29
N GLU A 72 -19.42 -2.36 -5.87
CA GLU A 72 -19.89 -1.00 -5.63
C GLU A 72 -19.33 -0.38 -4.35
N ARG A 73 -18.76 -1.18 -3.45
CA ARG A 73 -18.32 -0.80 -2.11
C ARG A 73 -16.81 -1.01 -1.91
N LEU A 74 -16.21 -2.01 -2.55
CA LEU A 74 -14.81 -2.38 -2.35
C LEU A 74 -14.00 -2.15 -3.63
N ILE A 75 -12.88 -1.44 -3.47
CA ILE A 75 -11.95 -1.09 -4.56
C ILE A 75 -10.70 -1.95 -4.38
N PRO A 76 -10.49 -3.00 -5.19
CA PRO A 76 -9.32 -3.86 -5.05
C PRO A 76 -8.07 -3.14 -5.58
N PHE A 77 -6.97 -3.24 -4.83
CA PHE A 77 -5.63 -3.00 -5.36
C PHE A 77 -4.96 -4.34 -5.68
N CYS A 78 -3.85 -4.31 -6.43
CA CYS A 78 -2.96 -5.44 -6.62
C CYS A 78 -1.63 -5.23 -5.90
N ASN A 79 -0.90 -6.31 -5.67
CA ASN A 79 0.46 -6.25 -5.16
C ASN A 79 1.26 -7.42 -5.74
N VAL A 80 2.55 -7.20 -5.92
CA VAL A 80 3.50 -8.23 -6.32
C VAL A 80 4.81 -7.93 -5.62
N ASP A 81 5.41 -8.93 -4.97
CA ASP A 81 6.71 -8.71 -4.33
C ASP A 81 7.75 -8.29 -5.39
N PRO A 82 8.43 -7.13 -5.22
CA PRO A 82 9.43 -6.64 -6.18
C PRO A 82 10.63 -7.59 -6.35
N ARG A 83 10.85 -8.49 -5.38
CA ARG A 83 11.92 -9.50 -5.39
C ARG A 83 11.47 -10.83 -6.01
N ARG A 84 10.20 -10.96 -6.39
CA ARG A 84 9.73 -12.11 -7.17
C ARG A 84 10.60 -12.24 -8.41
N GLY A 85 11.03 -13.47 -8.72
CA GLY A 85 11.83 -13.83 -9.90
C GLY A 85 13.08 -12.97 -10.14
N LEU A 86 13.57 -12.95 -11.39
CA LEU A 86 14.69 -12.11 -11.79
C LEU A 86 14.20 -10.70 -12.17
N ASN A 87 13.71 -9.92 -11.20
CA ASN A 87 13.41 -8.50 -11.44
C ASN A 87 14.72 -7.71 -11.63
N ASN A 88 15.21 -7.68 -12.87
CA ASN A 88 16.43 -6.98 -13.28
C ASN A 88 16.15 -5.90 -14.35
N GLY A 89 14.87 -5.64 -14.65
CA GLY A 89 14.42 -4.67 -15.65
C GLY A 89 14.60 -5.10 -17.11
N LYS A 90 15.07 -6.32 -17.38
CA LYS A 90 15.23 -6.85 -18.76
C LYS A 90 14.01 -7.63 -19.24
N ASP A 91 13.29 -8.30 -18.34
CA ASP A 91 12.07 -9.05 -18.65
C ASP A 91 10.83 -8.37 -18.06
N ASN A 92 9.79 -8.20 -18.89
CA ASN A 92 8.56 -7.52 -18.48
C ASN A 92 7.50 -8.46 -17.88
N TYR A 93 7.90 -9.56 -17.22
CA TYR A 93 6.91 -10.51 -16.70
C TYR A 93 6.13 -9.95 -15.51
N LEU A 94 6.76 -9.13 -14.64
CA LEU A 94 6.05 -8.45 -13.56
C LEU A 94 5.04 -7.44 -14.11
N GLY A 95 5.40 -6.69 -15.16
CA GLY A 95 4.46 -5.79 -15.83
C GLY A 95 3.25 -6.54 -16.39
N LYS A 96 3.47 -7.69 -17.04
CA LYS A 96 2.37 -8.56 -17.53
C LYS A 96 1.46 -9.05 -16.39
N ILE A 97 2.02 -9.36 -15.22
CA ILE A 97 1.23 -9.77 -14.05
C ILE A 97 0.39 -8.60 -13.54
N ILE A 98 1.00 -7.42 -13.35
CA ILE A 98 0.31 -6.22 -12.85
C ILE A 98 -0.78 -5.78 -13.84
N GLU A 99 -0.46 -5.71 -15.14
CA GLU A 99 -1.41 -5.38 -16.20
C GLU A 99 -2.61 -6.33 -16.21
N ASN A 100 -2.38 -7.64 -16.03
CA ASN A 100 -3.44 -8.63 -15.91
C ASN A 100 -4.33 -8.37 -14.68
N TYR A 101 -3.77 -7.97 -13.54
CA TYR A 101 -4.56 -7.61 -12.36
C TYR A 101 -5.36 -6.33 -12.55
N VAL A 102 -4.81 -5.32 -13.23
CA VAL A 102 -5.54 -4.10 -13.62
C VAL A 102 -6.69 -4.43 -14.56
N LYS A 103 -6.47 -5.28 -15.58
CA LYS A 103 -7.52 -5.79 -16.49
C LYS A 103 -8.65 -6.53 -15.74
N LYS A 104 -8.33 -7.20 -14.62
CA LYS A 104 -9.30 -7.87 -13.74
C LYS A 104 -10.01 -6.91 -12.77
N GLY A 105 -9.66 -5.63 -12.75
CA GLY A 105 -10.37 -4.59 -12.00
C GLY A 105 -9.60 -3.93 -10.87
N CYS A 106 -8.30 -4.26 -10.67
CA CYS A 106 -7.49 -3.54 -9.69
C CYS A 106 -7.33 -2.07 -10.08
N LYS A 107 -7.43 -1.16 -9.11
CA LYS A 107 -7.40 0.30 -9.32
C LYS A 107 -6.16 0.99 -8.76
N GLY A 108 -5.21 0.21 -8.24
CA GLY A 108 -3.98 0.70 -7.63
C GLY A 108 -3.05 -0.46 -7.30
N PHE A 109 -1.83 -0.11 -6.92
CA PHE A 109 -0.79 -1.04 -6.51
C PHE A 109 -0.41 -0.79 -5.04
N GLY A 110 -0.18 -1.86 -4.28
CA GLY A 110 0.20 -1.80 -2.87
C GLY A 110 -0.84 -2.44 -1.94
N GLU A 111 -0.63 -2.41 -0.64
CA GLU A 111 0.44 -1.72 0.09
C GLU A 111 1.83 -2.34 -0.15
N VAL A 112 2.80 -1.51 -0.53
CA VAL A 112 4.19 -1.96 -0.64
C VAL A 112 4.83 -2.04 0.75
N LEU A 113 5.06 -3.27 1.20
CA LEU A 113 5.64 -3.59 2.51
C LEU A 113 7.07 -4.14 2.41
N ALA A 114 7.59 -4.31 1.18
CA ALA A 114 8.91 -4.86 0.94
C ALA A 114 9.99 -3.99 1.59
N ASN A 115 10.84 -4.58 2.45
CA ASN A 115 11.91 -3.87 3.16
C ASN A 115 13.10 -3.55 2.24
N LEU A 116 12.84 -2.75 1.21
CA LEU A 116 13.80 -2.26 0.23
C LEU A 116 13.99 -0.75 0.41
N LYS A 117 15.08 -0.21 -0.14
CA LYS A 117 15.21 1.24 -0.28
C LYS A 117 14.13 1.74 -1.23
N PHE A 118 13.57 2.91 -0.96
CA PHE A 118 12.51 3.48 -1.81
C PHE A 118 12.96 3.61 -3.27
N ASN A 119 14.23 3.95 -3.51
CA ASN A 119 14.85 4.05 -4.83
C ASN A 119 15.56 2.76 -5.32
N ASP A 120 15.27 1.60 -4.72
CA ASP A 120 15.82 0.33 -5.17
C ASP A 120 15.46 0.06 -6.65
N LYS A 121 16.40 -0.50 -7.42
CA LYS A 121 16.19 -0.78 -8.86
C LYS A 121 14.95 -1.65 -9.11
N LYS A 122 14.64 -2.59 -8.20
CA LYS A 122 13.46 -3.45 -8.30
C LYS A 122 12.17 -2.67 -8.13
N MET A 123 12.17 -1.71 -7.20
CA MET A 123 11.04 -0.82 -6.97
C MET A 123 10.84 0.17 -8.12
N LYS A 124 11.93 0.77 -8.62
CA LYS A 124 11.89 1.66 -9.78
C LYS A 124 11.20 1.02 -11.00
N PHE A 125 11.41 -0.28 -11.21
CA PHE A 125 10.70 -1.02 -12.26
C PHE A 125 9.19 -1.09 -12.02
N ILE A 126 8.75 -1.36 -10.79
CA ILE A 126 7.33 -1.36 -10.41
C ILE A 126 6.71 0.02 -10.57
N TYR A 127 7.40 1.09 -10.15
CA TYR A 127 6.90 2.46 -10.28
C TYR A 127 6.69 2.86 -11.73
N LYS A 128 7.64 2.50 -12.60
CA LYS A 128 7.53 2.71 -14.04
C LYS A 128 6.26 2.05 -14.60
N ILE A 129 6.06 0.77 -14.29
CA ILE A 129 4.88 0.02 -14.73
C ILE A 129 3.58 0.68 -14.24
N CYS A 130 3.53 1.10 -12.97
CA CYS A 130 2.34 1.72 -12.40
C CYS A 130 2.02 3.07 -13.06
N GLY A 131 3.03 3.89 -13.36
CA GLY A 131 2.89 5.13 -14.12
C GLY A 131 2.36 4.89 -15.54
N GLU A 132 2.96 3.94 -16.27
CA GLU A 132 2.50 3.53 -17.61
C GLU A 132 1.06 3.02 -17.63
N LEU A 133 0.62 2.37 -16.54
CA LEU A 133 -0.76 1.88 -16.37
C LEU A 133 -1.70 2.92 -15.75
N SER A 134 -1.19 4.11 -15.39
CA SER A 134 -1.93 5.18 -14.71
C SER A 134 -2.67 4.73 -13.45
N ILE A 135 -2.01 3.89 -12.63
CA ILE A 135 -2.52 3.46 -11.33
C ILE A 135 -1.62 3.99 -10.19
N PRO A 136 -2.21 4.39 -9.05
CA PRO A 136 -1.44 4.88 -7.91
C PRO A 136 -0.66 3.75 -7.21
N VAL A 137 0.47 4.11 -6.60
CA VAL A 137 1.29 3.25 -5.75
C VAL A 137 1.10 3.66 -4.30
N LEU A 138 0.43 2.83 -3.50
CA LEU A 138 0.37 2.99 -2.05
C LEU A 138 1.53 2.24 -1.41
N PHE A 139 2.35 2.94 -0.63
CA PHE A 139 3.51 2.36 0.05
C PHE A 139 3.47 2.59 1.55
N HIS A 140 4.01 1.63 2.29
CA HIS A 140 4.37 1.81 3.68
C HIS A 140 5.80 2.35 3.74
N LEU A 141 6.02 3.50 4.39
CA LEU A 141 7.33 3.99 4.74
C LEU A 141 7.64 3.58 6.17
N GLY A 142 8.60 2.66 6.33
CA GLY A 142 9.14 2.30 7.62
C GLY A 142 10.33 3.18 7.98
N GLY A 143 11.21 2.63 8.83
CA GLY A 143 12.43 3.27 9.27
C GLY A 143 13.52 3.51 8.22
N VAL A 144 14.73 3.72 8.73
CA VAL A 144 15.93 3.89 7.90
C VAL A 144 16.47 2.55 7.37
N PRO A 145 17.15 2.54 6.21
CA PRO A 145 17.73 1.32 5.64
C PRO A 145 18.62 0.57 6.63
N GLY A 146 18.38 -0.74 6.77
CA GLY A 146 19.13 -1.62 7.67
C GLY A 146 18.67 -1.60 9.14
N ARG A 147 17.70 -0.76 9.51
CA ARG A 147 17.04 -0.78 10.82
C ARG A 147 15.57 -1.18 10.74
N SER A 148 14.86 -0.66 9.74
CA SER A 148 13.44 -0.94 9.55
C SER A 148 13.18 -2.44 9.34
N LYS A 149 12.07 -2.94 9.87
CA LYS A 149 11.61 -4.33 9.71
C LYS A 149 10.53 -4.48 8.62
N ILE A 150 9.90 -3.39 8.21
CA ILE A 150 8.68 -3.37 7.40
C ILE A 150 8.67 -2.13 6.51
N GLY A 151 8.08 -2.23 5.33
CA GLY A 151 7.89 -1.10 4.44
C GLY A 151 9.16 -0.69 3.73
N LEU A 152 8.98 0.17 2.74
CA LEU A 152 10.09 0.82 2.07
C LEU A 152 10.85 1.70 3.05
N THR A 153 12.13 1.93 2.76
CA THR A 153 13.03 2.68 3.62
C THR A 153 13.62 3.87 2.90
N ASP A 154 13.84 4.95 3.64
CA ASP A 154 14.54 6.14 3.16
C ASP A 154 15.54 6.64 4.22
N LYS A 155 16.46 7.54 3.85
CA LYS A 155 17.21 8.33 4.81
C LYS A 155 16.35 9.49 5.31
N ILE A 156 16.74 10.08 6.44
CA ILE A 156 16.16 11.34 6.95
C ILE A 156 16.22 12.41 5.86
N GLY A 157 15.15 13.21 5.74
CA GLY A 157 15.00 14.19 4.68
C GLY A 157 14.54 13.61 3.33
N LEU A 158 14.20 12.33 3.30
CA LEU A 158 13.51 11.65 2.18
C LEU A 158 14.20 11.74 0.79
N PRO A 159 15.55 11.67 0.68
CA PRO A 159 16.23 11.86 -0.60
C PRO A 159 15.96 10.73 -1.62
N PHE A 160 15.57 9.53 -1.19
CA PHE A 160 15.25 8.45 -2.12
C PHE A 160 13.86 8.65 -2.74
N ILE A 161 12.89 9.11 -1.95
CA ILE A 161 11.58 9.54 -2.46
C ILE A 161 11.75 10.72 -3.41
N GLU A 162 12.51 11.75 -3.05
CA GLU A 162 12.78 12.90 -3.94
C GLU A 162 13.37 12.45 -5.29
N SER A 163 14.38 11.58 -5.27
CA SER A 163 14.95 11.00 -6.50
C SER A 163 13.91 10.23 -7.32
N VAL A 164 13.01 9.47 -6.69
CA VAL A 164 11.99 8.69 -7.40
C VAL A 164 10.91 9.60 -7.98
N LEU A 165 10.49 10.64 -7.28
CA LEU A 165 9.53 11.62 -7.80
C LEU A 165 10.07 12.34 -9.04
N ASN A 166 11.38 12.63 -9.07
CA ASN A 166 12.05 13.19 -10.25
C ASN A 166 12.14 12.18 -11.41
N ASP A 167 12.45 10.91 -11.12
CA ASP A 167 12.59 9.87 -12.14
C ASP A 167 11.24 9.41 -12.74
N PHE A 168 10.14 9.50 -11.98
CA PHE A 168 8.82 8.99 -12.34
C PHE A 168 7.71 10.04 -12.13
N PRO A 169 7.74 11.17 -12.86
CA PRO A 169 6.80 12.28 -12.65
C PRO A 169 5.34 11.91 -12.96
N ASP A 170 5.11 10.88 -13.78
CA ASP A 170 3.77 10.41 -14.16
C ASP A 170 3.18 9.40 -13.16
N THR A 171 3.96 8.95 -12.17
CA THR A 171 3.50 7.96 -11.17
C THR A 171 2.93 8.66 -9.96
N ILE A 172 1.67 8.35 -9.62
CA ILE A 172 1.03 8.86 -8.41
C ILE A 172 1.42 7.99 -7.22
N PHE A 173 1.96 8.61 -6.17
CA PHE A 173 2.34 7.94 -4.94
C PHE A 173 1.40 8.32 -3.79
N VAL A 174 0.98 7.32 -3.01
CA VAL A 174 0.19 7.49 -1.79
C VAL A 174 1.02 7.00 -0.62
N ALA A 175 1.51 7.95 0.18
CA ALA A 175 2.34 7.66 1.33
C ALA A 175 1.51 7.19 2.53
N HIS A 176 1.98 6.14 3.18
CA HIS A 176 1.42 5.58 4.41
C HIS A 176 2.57 5.12 5.32
N GLY A 177 2.35 5.07 6.63
CA GLY A 177 3.28 4.49 7.60
C GLY A 177 4.06 5.52 8.44
N PRO A 178 4.53 5.09 9.63
CA PRO A 178 5.15 5.96 10.64
C PRO A 178 6.37 6.72 10.11
N GLY A 179 7.20 6.08 9.28
CA GLY A 179 8.38 6.72 8.72
C GLY A 179 8.06 7.94 7.85
N TRP A 180 6.85 8.03 7.29
CA TRP A 180 6.37 9.19 6.54
C TRP A 180 5.78 10.26 7.47
N TRP A 181 4.96 9.84 8.44
CA TRP A 181 4.33 10.77 9.39
C TRP A 181 5.35 11.55 10.21
N GLU A 182 6.44 10.88 10.63
CA GLU A 182 7.54 11.50 11.38
C GLU A 182 8.16 12.68 10.62
N GLU A 183 8.41 12.53 9.32
CA GLU A 183 9.05 13.57 8.49
C GLU A 183 8.15 14.80 8.27
N ILE A 184 6.83 14.64 8.40
CA ILE A 184 5.89 15.78 8.38
C ILE A 184 5.77 16.43 9.77
N SER A 185 6.10 15.70 10.84
CA SER A 185 5.88 16.15 12.22
C SER A 185 6.94 17.14 12.75
N GLY A 186 8.10 17.24 12.08
CA GLY A 186 9.18 18.19 12.40
C GLY A 186 10.58 17.60 12.27
N LYS A 187 11.51 18.01 13.16
CA LYS A 187 12.90 17.50 13.15
C LYS A 187 12.96 16.05 13.62
N VAL A 188 13.26 15.13 12.68
CA VAL A 188 13.35 13.68 12.90
C VAL A 188 14.77 13.23 13.22
N LYS A 189 14.92 12.31 14.18
CA LYS A 189 16.14 11.51 14.38
C LYS A 189 15.94 10.08 13.88
N PRO A 190 17.03 9.33 13.60
CA PRO A 190 16.90 7.97 13.05
C PRO A 190 16.11 7.01 13.94
N GLU A 191 16.07 7.26 15.25
CA GLU A 191 15.37 6.45 16.24
C GLU A 191 13.85 6.65 16.22
N ASP A 192 13.36 7.76 15.67
CA ASP A 192 11.95 8.14 15.70
C ASP A 192 11.13 7.43 14.58
N ARG A 193 11.75 6.98 13.49
CA ARG A 193 11.05 6.49 12.28
C ARG A 193 10.34 5.12 12.37
N ASP A 194 10.43 4.42 13.50
CA ASP A 194 9.77 3.12 13.71
C ASP A 194 8.66 3.20 14.80
N SER A 195 8.33 4.39 15.30
CA SER A 195 7.26 4.64 16.26
C SER A 195 6.10 5.41 15.64
N ASP A 196 4.88 5.16 16.13
CA ASP A 196 3.77 6.07 15.88
C ASP A 196 4.06 7.41 16.60
N THR A 197 3.96 8.53 15.86
CA THR A 197 4.12 9.87 16.45
C THR A 197 3.01 10.14 17.45
N GLU A 198 3.36 10.47 18.70
CA GLU A 198 2.44 11.05 19.67
C GLU A 198 2.71 12.55 19.83
N GLY A 199 1.66 13.36 19.67
CA GLY A 199 1.69 14.80 19.95
C GLY A 199 1.42 15.71 18.75
N PRO A 200 1.33 17.04 18.98
CA PRO A 200 1.05 18.00 17.93
C PRO A 200 2.22 18.14 16.95
N ILE A 201 1.90 18.29 15.65
CA ILE A 201 2.88 18.66 14.61
C ILE A 201 3.56 19.97 15.03
N LYS A 202 4.89 19.94 15.17
CA LYS A 202 5.66 21.15 15.50
C LYS A 202 5.67 22.02 14.24
N LYS A 203 5.35 23.31 14.40
CA LYS A 203 5.36 24.27 13.29
C LYS A 203 6.71 24.28 12.57
N GLU A 204 6.67 24.37 11.24
CA GLU A 204 7.82 24.59 10.35
C GLU A 204 8.61 25.86 10.72
#